data_AF-A0A6P9D1H4-F1
#
_entry.id   AF-A0A6P9D1H4-F1
#
_cell.length_a   1.000
_cell.length_b   1.000
_cell.length_c   1.000
_cell.angle_alpha   90.00
_cell.angle_beta   90.00
_cell.angle_gamma   90.00
#
_symmetry.space_group_name_H-M   'P 1'
#
loop_
_entity.id
_entity.type
_entity.pdbx_description
1 polymer ?
#
loop_
_entity_poly.entity_id
_entity_poly.type
_entity_poly.pdbx_seq_one_letter_code
_entity_poly.pdbx_strand_id
1 'polypeptide(L)'
;MDTLSDLKMKEYKRSTLNELVDYITISRGCLTEQTYPEVVRMVSCNIFRTLPPSDSNEFDPEEDEPTLEASWPHLQLVYEFFIRFLESQEFQPSIAKKYIDQKFVLQLLELFDSEDPRERDYLKTVLHRIYGKFLGLRAFIRKQINNIFLRFVYETEHFNGVAELLEILGSIINGFALPLKAEHKQFLVKVLIPLHTVRSLSLFHAQLAYCIVQFLEKDPSLTEPVIRGLMKFWPKTCSQKEVMFLGELEEILDVIEPSQFVKIQEPLFKQLAKCVSSPHFQVAERALYYWNNEYIMSLIEENSNVILPIMFSSLYRISKEHWNPAIVALVYNVLKAFMEMNSAMFDELTATYKSDRQRLSKAAGETNEETSGTLGSLRLGESRFFCETWGSHKQSEGYCMSSSLVSEKKKEKEREELWKKLEDLELKRGLRRDGIIPT
;
A
#
# COMPACT_ATOMS: atom_id res chain seq x y z
N MET A 1 -13.22 16.32 -35.21
CA MET A 1 -14.35 16.46 -36.17
C MET A 1 -15.43 17.30 -35.51
N ASP A 2 -16.14 18.13 -36.26
CA ASP A 2 -17.31 18.85 -35.75
C ASP A 2 -18.35 17.84 -35.22
N THR A 3 -18.80 18.03 -33.97
CA THR A 3 -19.73 17.12 -33.30
C THR A 3 -21.09 17.11 -33.99
N LEU A 4 -21.47 18.22 -34.62
CA LEU A 4 -22.78 18.43 -35.26
C LEU A 4 -22.80 18.13 -36.77
N SER A 5 -21.65 17.89 -37.40
CA SER A 5 -21.60 17.54 -38.83
C SER A 5 -21.96 16.06 -39.08
N ASP A 6 -22.43 15.75 -40.29
CA ASP A 6 -22.55 14.39 -40.83
C ASP A 6 -23.37 13.40 -40.00
N LEU A 7 -24.37 13.87 -39.23
CA LEU A 7 -25.17 13.05 -38.31
C LEU A 7 -25.76 11.79 -38.98
N LYS A 8 -26.26 11.91 -40.21
CA LYS A 8 -26.82 10.78 -40.97
C LYS A 8 -25.75 9.73 -41.31
N MET A 9 -24.54 10.16 -41.70
CA MET A 9 -23.45 9.25 -42.04
C MET A 9 -22.84 8.61 -40.79
N LYS A 10 -22.75 9.37 -39.69
CA LYS A 10 -22.38 8.88 -38.36
C LYS A 10 -23.36 7.79 -37.90
N GLU A 11 -24.66 7.99 -38.06
CA GLU A 11 -25.66 6.98 -37.70
C GLU A 11 -25.57 5.74 -38.59
N TYR A 12 -25.38 5.92 -39.91
CA TYR A 12 -25.19 4.80 -40.83
C TYR A 12 -23.98 3.94 -40.42
N LYS A 13 -22.82 4.56 -40.16
CA LYS A 13 -21.63 3.86 -39.66
C LYS A 13 -21.92 3.10 -38.37
N ARG A 14 -22.62 3.73 -37.42
CA ARG A 14 -22.99 3.11 -36.14
C ARG A 14 -23.83 1.84 -36.36
N SER A 15 -24.90 1.95 -37.16
CA SER A 15 -25.77 0.81 -37.49
C SER A 15 -25.00 -0.33 -38.16
N THR A 16 -24.12 -0.01 -39.13
CA THR A 16 -23.32 -1.03 -39.82
C THR A 16 -22.33 -1.72 -38.87
N LEU A 17 -21.65 -0.97 -37.99
CA LEU A 17 -20.75 -1.57 -37.00
C LEU A 17 -21.50 -2.49 -36.03
N ASN A 18 -22.71 -2.09 -35.60
CA ASN A 18 -23.54 -2.93 -34.74
C ASN A 18 -23.93 -4.23 -35.44
N GLU A 19 -24.36 -4.16 -36.70
CA GLU A 19 -24.68 -5.34 -37.52
C GLU A 19 -23.45 -6.26 -37.69
N LEU A 20 -22.24 -5.69 -37.85
CA LEU A 20 -21.01 -6.48 -37.92
C LEU A 20 -20.68 -7.20 -36.60
N VAL A 21 -20.92 -6.56 -35.46
CA VAL A 21 -20.77 -7.18 -34.13
C VAL A 21 -21.74 -8.35 -33.96
N ASP A 22 -23.01 -8.17 -34.36
CA ASP A 22 -24.01 -9.23 -34.30
C ASP A 22 -23.65 -10.38 -35.26
N TYR A 23 -23.23 -10.03 -36.48
CA TYR A 23 -22.87 -11.01 -37.51
C TYR A 23 -21.72 -11.91 -37.10
N ILE A 24 -20.62 -11.36 -36.58
CA ILE A 24 -19.45 -12.14 -36.14
C ILE A 24 -19.75 -13.00 -34.90
N THR A 25 -20.73 -12.60 -34.10
CA THR A 25 -21.13 -13.32 -32.89
C THR A 25 -22.02 -14.53 -33.22
N ILE A 26 -22.94 -14.38 -34.19
CA ILE A 26 -23.95 -15.40 -34.51
C ILE A 26 -23.46 -16.35 -35.62
N SER A 27 -22.75 -15.83 -36.62
CA SER A 27 -22.45 -16.57 -37.85
C SER A 27 -21.19 -17.41 -37.72
N ARG A 28 -21.28 -18.69 -38.11
CA ARG A 28 -20.13 -19.60 -38.24
C ARG A 28 -19.54 -19.54 -39.64
N GLY A 29 -18.23 -19.77 -39.76
CA GLY A 29 -17.49 -19.77 -41.02
C GLY A 29 -17.22 -18.38 -41.60
N CYS A 30 -17.45 -17.31 -40.84
CA CYS A 30 -17.28 -15.93 -41.33
C CYS A 30 -15.80 -15.50 -41.42
N LEU A 31 -14.91 -16.15 -40.65
CA LEU A 31 -13.49 -15.83 -40.58
C LEU A 31 -12.67 -16.58 -41.63
N THR A 32 -12.75 -16.12 -42.88
CA THR A 32 -11.88 -16.59 -43.97
C THR A 32 -10.48 -15.96 -43.90
N GLU A 33 -9.47 -16.55 -44.56
CA GLU A 33 -8.11 -15.98 -44.57
C GLU A 33 -8.05 -14.54 -45.12
N GLN A 34 -8.95 -14.20 -46.05
CA GLN A 34 -9.05 -12.87 -46.67
C GLN A 34 -9.69 -11.84 -45.73
N THR A 35 -10.45 -12.29 -44.72
CA THR A 35 -11.13 -11.41 -43.76
C THR A 35 -10.13 -10.79 -42.76
N TYR A 36 -9.07 -11.51 -42.38
CA TYR A 36 -8.08 -11.06 -41.39
C TYR A 36 -7.42 -9.70 -41.71
N PRO A 37 -6.82 -9.49 -42.90
CA PRO A 37 -6.19 -8.20 -43.21
C PRO A 37 -7.19 -7.05 -43.20
N GLU A 38 -8.42 -7.26 -43.69
CA GLU A 38 -9.44 -6.21 -43.74
C GLU A 38 -9.95 -5.82 -42.35
N VAL A 39 -10.14 -6.80 -41.45
CA VAL A 39 -10.49 -6.54 -40.06
C VAL A 39 -9.39 -5.76 -39.35
N VAL A 40 -8.14 -6.21 -39.45
CA VAL A 40 -7.01 -5.52 -38.79
C VAL A 40 -6.84 -4.11 -39.35
N ARG A 41 -6.98 -3.92 -40.66
CA ARG A 41 -6.94 -2.59 -41.30
C ARG A 41 -8.09 -1.70 -40.83
N MET A 42 -9.32 -2.22 -40.79
CA MET A 42 -10.49 -1.47 -40.31
C MET A 42 -10.29 -1.01 -38.87
N VAL A 43 -9.87 -1.90 -37.98
CA VAL A 43 -9.58 -1.56 -36.57
C VAL A 43 -8.48 -0.52 -36.48
N SER A 44 -7.35 -0.74 -37.16
CA SER A 44 -6.20 0.17 -37.15
C SER A 44 -6.56 1.58 -37.60
N CYS A 45 -7.36 1.73 -38.65
CA CYS A 45 -7.77 3.04 -39.17
C CYS A 45 -8.75 3.78 -38.24
N ASN A 46 -9.42 3.08 -37.31
CA ASN A 46 -10.38 3.70 -36.39
C ASN A 46 -9.75 4.00 -35.03
N ILE A 47 -8.93 3.10 -34.48
CA ILE A 47 -8.41 3.25 -33.11
C ILE A 47 -7.08 3.99 -33.06
N PHE A 48 -6.17 3.76 -34.02
CA PHE A 48 -4.82 4.34 -33.95
C PHE A 48 -4.85 5.80 -34.37
N ARG A 49 -4.68 6.66 -33.38
CA ARG A 49 -4.62 8.11 -33.50
C ARG A 49 -3.65 8.66 -32.47
N THR A 50 -3.14 9.85 -32.72
CA THR A 50 -2.45 10.63 -31.68
C THR A 50 -3.51 11.10 -30.70
N LEU A 51 -3.29 10.86 -29.40
CA LEU A 51 -4.17 11.34 -28.35
C LEU A 51 -4.15 12.87 -28.29
N PRO A 52 -5.27 13.52 -27.96
CA PRO A 52 -5.29 14.98 -27.77
C PRO A 52 -4.31 15.37 -26.66
N PRO A 53 -3.73 16.59 -26.70
CA PRO A 53 -2.91 17.08 -25.61
C PRO A 53 -3.78 17.21 -24.35
N SER A 54 -3.22 16.89 -23.18
CA SER A 54 -3.88 17.11 -21.90
C SER A 54 -4.00 18.61 -21.61
N ASP A 55 -5.18 19.02 -21.13
CA ASP A 55 -5.51 20.43 -20.88
C ASP A 55 -4.94 20.95 -19.53
N SER A 56 -4.48 20.07 -18.62
CA SER A 56 -4.00 20.45 -17.29
C SER A 56 -2.49 20.77 -17.26
N ASN A 57 -2.15 22.00 -16.82
CA ASN A 57 -0.76 22.42 -16.53
C ASN A 57 -0.30 22.00 -15.12
N GLU A 58 -1.24 21.70 -14.23
CA GLU A 58 -1.02 21.18 -12.88
C GLU A 58 -1.81 19.87 -12.78
N PHE A 59 -1.21 18.76 -13.20
CA PHE A 59 -1.84 17.44 -13.18
C PHE A 59 -2.08 17.00 -11.72
N ASP A 60 -3.34 16.97 -11.28
CA ASP A 60 -3.76 16.24 -10.09
C ASP A 60 -4.59 15.02 -10.51
N PRO A 61 -3.97 13.83 -10.54
CA PRO A 61 -4.64 12.61 -10.97
C PRO A 61 -5.87 12.22 -10.13
N GLU A 62 -6.03 12.76 -8.92
CA GLU A 62 -7.18 12.48 -8.05
C GLU A 62 -8.34 13.47 -8.26
N GLU A 63 -8.06 14.69 -8.72
CA GLU A 63 -9.07 15.75 -8.88
C GLU A 63 -9.47 16.01 -10.34
N ASP A 64 -8.59 15.70 -11.31
CA ASP A 64 -8.83 15.95 -12.72
C ASP A 64 -10.02 15.13 -13.26
N GLU A 65 -11.06 15.81 -13.77
CA GLU A 65 -12.17 15.15 -14.44
C GLU A 65 -11.69 14.54 -15.78
N PRO A 66 -11.98 13.25 -16.03
CA PRO A 66 -11.47 12.59 -17.24
C PRO A 66 -12.14 13.16 -18.50
N THR A 67 -11.33 13.57 -19.48
CA THR A 67 -11.86 13.98 -20.78
C THR A 67 -12.42 12.77 -21.53
N LEU A 68 -13.73 12.80 -21.77
CA LEU A 68 -14.41 11.74 -22.50
C LEU A 68 -14.22 11.87 -24.02
N GLU A 69 -13.96 10.75 -24.68
CA GLU A 69 -13.77 10.73 -26.14
C GLU A 69 -15.09 10.99 -26.87
N ALA A 70 -15.15 12.07 -27.65
CA ALA A 70 -16.36 12.49 -28.36
C ALA A 70 -16.83 11.47 -29.41
N SER A 71 -15.90 10.69 -29.97
CA SER A 71 -16.19 9.64 -30.95
C SER A 71 -16.49 8.26 -30.34
N TRP A 72 -16.67 8.19 -29.01
CA TRP A 72 -16.92 6.95 -28.26
C TRP A 72 -18.05 6.07 -28.81
N PRO A 73 -19.22 6.59 -29.24
CA PRO A 73 -20.30 5.75 -29.77
C PRO A 73 -19.90 4.88 -30.98
N HIS A 74 -18.87 5.27 -31.73
CA HIS A 74 -18.32 4.46 -32.82
C HIS A 74 -17.13 3.62 -32.35
N LEU A 75 -16.22 4.19 -31.55
CA LEU A 75 -15.04 3.48 -31.06
C LEU A 75 -15.40 2.28 -30.20
N GLN A 76 -16.42 2.41 -29.34
CA GLN A 76 -16.93 1.31 -28.54
C GLN A 76 -17.27 0.09 -29.41
N LEU A 77 -18.00 0.30 -30.51
CA LEU A 77 -18.39 -0.78 -31.42
C LEU A 77 -17.18 -1.39 -32.16
N VAL A 78 -16.17 -0.57 -32.51
CA VAL A 78 -14.93 -1.08 -33.12
C VAL A 78 -14.14 -1.95 -32.15
N TYR A 79 -14.01 -1.52 -30.89
CA TYR A 79 -13.34 -2.32 -29.86
C TYR A 79 -14.13 -3.60 -29.55
N GLU A 80 -15.45 -3.52 -29.40
CA GLU A 80 -16.30 -4.68 -29.18
C GLU A 80 -16.21 -5.68 -30.33
N PHE A 81 -16.30 -5.21 -31.57
CA PHE A 81 -16.09 -6.04 -32.76
C PHE A 81 -14.73 -6.74 -32.72
N PHE A 82 -13.67 -6.01 -32.39
CA PHE A 82 -12.33 -6.59 -32.37
C PHE A 82 -12.15 -7.61 -31.24
N ILE A 83 -12.74 -7.39 -30.07
CA ILE A 83 -12.75 -8.38 -28.99
C ILE A 83 -13.48 -9.64 -29.44
N ARG A 84 -14.68 -9.53 -30.02
CA ARG A 84 -15.44 -10.70 -30.51
C ARG A 84 -14.67 -11.45 -31.61
N PHE A 85 -13.99 -10.72 -32.50
CA PHE A 85 -13.08 -11.31 -33.49
C PHE A 85 -11.95 -12.10 -32.84
N LEU A 86 -11.27 -11.53 -31.83
CA LEU A 86 -10.20 -12.20 -31.11
C LEU A 86 -10.70 -13.39 -30.27
N GLU A 87 -11.91 -13.32 -29.72
CA GLU A 87 -12.50 -14.36 -28.86
C GLU A 87 -13.19 -15.49 -29.62
N SER A 88 -13.47 -15.30 -30.91
CA SER A 88 -14.08 -16.31 -31.76
C SER A 88 -13.31 -17.64 -31.69
N GLN A 89 -14.08 -18.74 -31.61
CA GLN A 89 -13.52 -20.10 -31.62
C GLN A 89 -12.89 -20.46 -32.98
N GLU A 90 -13.29 -19.77 -34.05
CA GLU A 90 -12.75 -19.95 -35.40
C GLU A 90 -11.49 -19.11 -35.65
N PHE A 91 -11.07 -18.31 -34.66
CA PHE A 91 -9.88 -17.46 -34.77
C PHE A 91 -8.60 -18.30 -34.88
N GLN A 92 -7.80 -18.05 -35.91
CA GLN A 92 -6.54 -18.75 -36.19
C GLN A 92 -5.33 -17.83 -35.99
N PRO A 93 -4.58 -17.97 -34.88
CA PRO A 93 -3.40 -17.13 -34.60
C PRO A 93 -2.30 -17.25 -35.66
N SER A 94 -2.20 -18.39 -36.35
CA SER A 94 -1.22 -18.67 -37.40
C SER A 94 -1.36 -17.74 -38.63
N ILE A 95 -2.60 -17.34 -38.95
CA ILE A 95 -2.90 -16.40 -40.03
C ILE A 95 -2.79 -14.97 -39.52
N ALA A 96 -3.41 -14.68 -38.38
CA ALA A 96 -3.49 -13.34 -37.79
C ALA A 96 -2.12 -12.73 -37.46
N LYS A 97 -1.11 -13.54 -37.10
CA LYS A 97 0.25 -13.07 -36.76
C LYS A 97 0.97 -12.34 -37.90
N LYS A 98 0.49 -12.48 -39.15
CA LYS A 98 1.03 -11.74 -40.31
C LYS A 98 0.61 -10.26 -40.30
N TYR A 99 -0.45 -9.93 -39.58
CA TYR A 99 -1.08 -8.62 -39.57
C TYR A 99 -1.06 -7.96 -38.18
N ILE A 100 -1.13 -8.77 -37.11
CA ILE A 100 -0.91 -8.34 -35.73
C ILE A 100 0.56 -8.57 -35.40
N ASP A 101 1.38 -7.57 -35.70
CA ASP A 101 2.83 -7.59 -35.52
C ASP A 101 3.27 -6.69 -34.34
N GLN A 102 4.58 -6.50 -34.19
CA GLN A 102 5.14 -5.64 -33.14
C GLN A 102 4.72 -4.17 -33.31
N LYS A 103 4.54 -3.69 -34.54
CA LYS A 103 4.12 -2.32 -34.81
C LYS A 103 2.67 -2.11 -34.37
N PHE A 104 1.78 -3.03 -34.69
CA PHE A 104 0.40 -3.01 -34.22
C PHE A 104 0.33 -2.94 -32.69
N VAL A 105 1.12 -3.78 -32.00
CA VAL A 105 1.18 -3.79 -30.54
C VAL A 105 1.71 -2.48 -29.96
N LEU A 106 2.73 -1.88 -30.58
CA LEU A 106 3.28 -0.61 -30.13
C LEU A 106 2.23 0.51 -30.20
N GLN A 107 1.54 0.63 -31.35
CA GLN A 107 0.48 1.63 -31.52
C GLN A 107 -0.71 1.38 -30.58
N LEU A 108 -1.01 0.11 -30.28
CA LEU A 108 -2.04 -0.24 -29.29
C LEU A 108 -1.64 0.19 -27.87
N LEU A 109 -0.37 0.02 -27.50
CA LEU A 109 0.16 0.42 -26.20
C LEU A 109 0.18 1.94 -26.01
N GLU A 110 0.39 2.71 -27.07
CA GLU A 110 0.32 4.18 -27.02
C GLU A 110 -1.08 4.69 -26.63
N LEU A 111 -2.14 3.95 -26.99
CA LEU A 111 -3.51 4.33 -26.65
C LEU A 111 -3.87 4.13 -25.17
N PHE A 112 -3.06 3.40 -24.39
CA PHE A 112 -3.29 3.26 -22.94
C PHE A 112 -3.16 4.58 -22.18
N ASP A 113 -2.58 5.61 -22.80
CA ASP A 113 -2.51 6.95 -22.23
C ASP A 113 -3.80 7.77 -22.43
N SER A 114 -4.85 7.17 -23.01
CA SER A 114 -6.16 7.82 -23.19
C SER A 114 -6.74 8.25 -21.83
N GLU A 115 -7.24 9.49 -21.74
CA GLU A 115 -7.90 10.00 -20.53
C GLU A 115 -9.24 9.30 -20.26
N ASP A 116 -9.88 8.75 -21.30
CA ASP A 116 -11.16 8.06 -21.19
C ASP A 116 -10.98 6.65 -20.58
N PRO A 117 -11.44 6.40 -19.33
CA PRO A 117 -11.29 5.10 -18.68
C PRO A 117 -11.99 3.97 -19.43
N ARG A 118 -13.04 4.28 -20.21
CA ARG A 118 -13.75 3.27 -20.99
C ARG A 118 -12.87 2.74 -22.11
N GLU A 119 -12.11 3.60 -22.77
CA GLU A 119 -11.16 3.17 -23.81
C GLU A 119 -10.06 2.28 -23.21
N ARG A 120 -9.51 2.66 -22.06
CA ARG A 120 -8.48 1.88 -21.36
C ARG A 120 -8.97 0.48 -20.96
N ASP A 121 -10.21 0.33 -20.52
CA ASP A 121 -10.77 -1.00 -20.17
C ASP A 121 -10.92 -1.93 -21.39
N TYR A 122 -11.31 -1.40 -22.55
CA TYR A 122 -11.32 -2.18 -23.80
C TYR A 122 -9.89 -2.52 -24.26
N LEU A 123 -8.96 -1.57 -24.21
CA LEU A 123 -7.55 -1.79 -24.54
C LEU A 123 -6.93 -2.87 -23.65
N LYS A 124 -7.23 -2.84 -22.35
CA LYS A 124 -6.83 -3.86 -21.37
C LYS A 124 -7.23 -5.26 -21.85
N THR A 125 -8.50 -5.41 -22.20
CA THR A 125 -9.06 -6.68 -22.66
C THR A 125 -8.42 -7.13 -23.98
N VAL A 126 -8.31 -6.23 -24.96
CA VAL A 126 -7.68 -6.52 -26.26
C VAL A 126 -6.23 -6.96 -26.10
N LEU A 127 -5.42 -6.21 -25.34
CA LEU A 127 -4.01 -6.52 -25.13
C LEU A 127 -3.83 -7.85 -24.39
N HIS A 128 -4.68 -8.13 -23.39
CA HIS A 128 -4.66 -9.41 -22.68
C HIS A 128 -4.96 -10.59 -23.62
N ARG A 129 -5.97 -10.47 -24.49
CA ARG A 129 -6.28 -11.52 -25.50
C ARG A 129 -5.14 -11.71 -26.49
N ILE A 130 -4.53 -10.63 -26.97
CA ILE A 130 -3.35 -10.68 -27.86
C ILE A 130 -2.19 -11.40 -27.14
N TYR A 131 -1.88 -11.04 -25.90
CA TYR A 131 -0.83 -11.69 -25.12
C TYR A 131 -1.07 -13.19 -24.93
N GLY A 132 -2.33 -13.57 -24.67
CA GLY A 132 -2.74 -14.96 -24.52
C GLY A 132 -2.53 -15.79 -25.79
N LYS A 133 -3.01 -15.27 -26.93
CA LYS A 133 -3.04 -16.00 -28.22
C LYS A 133 -1.72 -15.97 -29.00
N PHE A 134 -0.90 -14.92 -28.85
CA PHE A 134 0.33 -14.75 -29.64
C PHE A 134 1.59 -14.94 -28.79
N LEU A 135 2.04 -16.20 -28.68
CA LEU A 135 3.25 -16.56 -27.93
C LEU A 135 4.49 -15.76 -28.37
N GLY A 136 4.64 -15.49 -29.68
CA GLY A 136 5.77 -14.75 -30.25
C GLY A 136 5.81 -13.25 -29.89
N LEU A 137 4.68 -12.68 -29.45
CA LEU A 137 4.60 -11.26 -29.06
C LEU A 137 4.80 -11.06 -27.55
N ARG A 138 4.74 -12.12 -26.73
CA ARG A 138 4.78 -12.02 -25.26
C ARG A 138 6.02 -11.30 -24.74
N ALA A 139 7.21 -11.66 -25.25
CA ALA A 139 8.45 -11.02 -24.83
C ALA A 139 8.49 -9.53 -25.22
N PHE A 140 8.00 -9.20 -26.42
CA PHE A 140 7.92 -7.82 -26.89
C PHE A 140 6.95 -6.99 -26.04
N ILE A 141 5.74 -7.49 -25.78
CA ILE A 141 4.73 -6.82 -24.93
C ILE A 141 5.32 -6.52 -23.55
N ARG A 142 5.90 -7.52 -22.86
CA ARG A 142 6.51 -7.30 -21.53
C ARG A 142 7.62 -6.26 -21.58
N LYS A 143 8.45 -6.27 -22.62
CA LYS A 143 9.53 -5.29 -22.80
C LYS A 143 8.97 -3.87 -22.99
N GLN A 144 7.92 -3.70 -23.78
CA GLN A 144 7.34 -2.37 -24.00
C GLN A 144 6.61 -1.84 -22.77
N ILE A 145 5.85 -2.69 -22.05
CA ILE A 145 5.25 -2.29 -20.76
C ILE A 145 6.34 -1.88 -19.76
N ASN A 146 7.45 -2.61 -19.70
CA ASN A 146 8.59 -2.23 -18.88
C ASN A 146 9.15 -0.85 -19.26
N ASN A 147 9.35 -0.58 -20.56
CA ASN A 147 9.80 0.74 -21.02
C ASN A 147 8.82 1.86 -20.62
N ILE A 148 7.52 1.62 -20.73
CA ILE A 148 6.47 2.57 -20.32
C ILE A 148 6.59 2.87 -18.82
N PHE A 149 6.71 1.84 -17.98
CA PHE A 149 6.86 2.03 -16.53
C PHE A 149 8.16 2.71 -16.15
N LEU A 150 9.28 2.41 -16.82
CA LEU A 150 10.55 3.10 -16.57
C LEU A 150 10.45 4.58 -16.93
N ARG A 151 9.85 4.92 -18.07
CA ARG A 151 9.60 6.31 -18.47
C ARG A 151 8.68 7.01 -17.47
N PHE A 152 7.60 6.34 -17.06
CA PHE A 152 6.66 6.86 -16.07
C PHE A 152 7.35 7.16 -14.72
N VAL A 153 8.13 6.24 -14.18
CA VAL A 153 8.77 6.42 -12.86
C VAL A 153 9.90 7.44 -12.88
N TYR A 154 10.71 7.48 -13.94
CA TYR A 154 11.97 8.24 -13.93
C TYR A 154 11.97 9.50 -14.78
N GLU A 155 11.03 9.66 -15.72
CA GLU A 155 11.03 10.79 -16.67
C GLU A 155 9.79 11.67 -16.53
N THR A 156 8.58 11.11 -16.64
CA THR A 156 7.36 11.92 -16.80
C THR A 156 6.50 12.01 -15.56
N GLU A 157 6.47 10.99 -14.69
CA GLU A 157 5.46 10.79 -13.63
C GLU A 157 3.99 10.94 -14.12
N HIS A 158 3.77 10.83 -15.43
CA HIS A 158 2.47 10.96 -16.07
C HIS A 158 2.29 9.84 -17.09
N PHE A 159 1.23 9.05 -16.88
CA PHE A 159 0.69 8.02 -17.76
C PHE A 159 -0.66 7.55 -17.21
N ASN A 160 -1.74 7.60 -17.99
CA ASN A 160 -3.09 7.32 -17.47
C ASN A 160 -3.37 5.82 -17.27
N GLY A 161 -2.75 4.95 -18.05
CA GLY A 161 -3.06 3.51 -18.10
C GLY A 161 -2.25 2.60 -17.19
N VAL A 162 -1.64 3.11 -16.10
CA VAL A 162 -0.78 2.30 -15.23
C VAL A 162 -1.56 1.16 -14.57
N ALA A 163 -2.76 1.46 -14.05
CA ALA A 163 -3.61 0.48 -13.37
C ALA A 163 -3.98 -0.69 -14.28
N GLU A 164 -4.44 -0.39 -15.50
CA GLU A 164 -4.89 -1.38 -16.47
C GLU A 164 -3.73 -2.26 -16.97
N LEU A 165 -2.54 -1.68 -17.16
CA LEU A 165 -1.34 -2.44 -17.49
C LEU A 165 -0.92 -3.37 -16.33
N LEU A 166 -1.05 -2.92 -15.08
CA LEU A 166 -0.78 -3.74 -13.91
C LEU A 166 -1.79 -4.89 -13.76
N GLU A 167 -3.08 -4.70 -14.06
CA GLU A 167 -4.06 -5.79 -14.07
C GLU A 167 -3.68 -6.90 -15.06
N ILE A 168 -3.26 -6.51 -16.26
CA ILE A 168 -2.77 -7.48 -17.25
C ILE A 168 -1.55 -8.20 -16.71
N LEU A 169 -0.59 -7.45 -16.15
CA LEU A 169 0.63 -8.02 -15.59
C LEU A 169 0.35 -8.97 -14.43
N GLY A 170 -0.62 -8.68 -13.56
CA GLY A 170 -1.03 -9.58 -12.48
C GLY A 170 -1.47 -10.95 -13.01
N SER A 171 -2.28 -10.96 -14.07
CA SER A 171 -2.67 -12.20 -14.76
C SER A 171 -1.47 -12.91 -15.40
N ILE A 172 -0.56 -12.15 -16.02
CA ILE A 172 0.66 -12.69 -16.64
C ILE A 172 1.59 -13.34 -15.59
N ILE A 173 1.79 -12.68 -14.44
CA ILE A 173 2.65 -13.13 -13.35
C ILE A 173 2.09 -14.44 -12.77
N ASN A 174 0.78 -14.51 -12.57
CA ASN A 174 0.14 -15.74 -12.12
C ASN A 174 0.38 -16.91 -13.11
N GLY A 175 0.49 -16.62 -14.40
CA GLY A 175 0.80 -17.60 -15.45
C GLY A 175 2.29 -17.95 -15.62
N PHE A 176 3.20 -17.40 -14.81
CA PHE A 176 4.63 -17.72 -14.94
C PHE A 176 4.95 -19.18 -14.59
N ALA A 177 5.80 -19.78 -15.42
CA ALA A 177 6.36 -21.11 -15.16
C ALA A 177 7.44 -21.03 -14.07
N LEU A 178 7.50 -22.06 -13.23
CA LEU A 178 8.55 -22.25 -12.24
C LEU A 178 9.66 -23.16 -12.82
N PRO A 179 10.95 -22.89 -12.51
CA PRO A 179 11.44 -21.77 -11.71
C PRO A 179 11.33 -20.42 -12.44
N LEU A 180 11.12 -19.34 -11.67
CA LEU A 180 11.04 -17.99 -12.22
C LEU A 180 12.33 -17.60 -12.95
N LYS A 181 12.17 -17.07 -14.17
CA LYS A 181 13.30 -16.57 -14.97
C LYS A 181 13.92 -15.33 -14.32
N ALA A 182 15.24 -15.17 -14.51
CA ALA A 182 15.98 -14.00 -14.00
C ALA A 182 15.41 -12.66 -14.49
N GLU A 183 14.93 -12.59 -15.74
CA GLU A 183 14.27 -11.40 -16.29
C GLU A 183 13.03 -10.97 -15.47
N HIS A 184 12.24 -11.92 -14.96
CA HIS A 184 11.05 -11.63 -14.16
C HIS A 184 11.42 -11.15 -12.76
N LYS A 185 12.47 -11.74 -12.16
CA LYS A 185 13.01 -11.28 -10.86
C LYS A 185 13.57 -9.86 -10.97
N GLN A 186 14.27 -9.55 -12.06
CA GLN A 186 14.74 -8.19 -12.32
C GLN A 186 13.59 -7.21 -12.54
N PHE A 187 12.54 -7.62 -13.26
CA PHE A 187 11.33 -6.81 -13.44
C PHE A 187 10.68 -6.42 -12.10
N LEU A 188 10.51 -7.37 -11.19
CA LEU A 188 10.02 -7.10 -9.83
C LEU A 188 10.87 -6.03 -9.12
N VAL A 189 12.19 -6.24 -9.03
CA VAL A 189 13.07 -5.39 -8.22
C VAL A 189 13.35 -4.03 -8.86
N LYS A 190 13.40 -3.96 -10.19
CA LYS A 190 13.82 -2.75 -10.93
C LYS A 190 12.65 -1.90 -11.45
N VAL A 191 11.44 -2.46 -11.48
CA VAL A 191 10.27 -1.79 -12.07
C VAL A 191 9.12 -1.74 -11.09
N LEU A 192 8.64 -2.89 -10.59
CA LEU A 192 7.47 -2.92 -9.71
C LEU A 192 7.73 -2.26 -8.34
N ILE A 193 8.86 -2.56 -7.70
CA ILE A 193 9.19 -1.91 -6.41
C ILE A 193 9.32 -0.38 -6.57
N PRO A 194 10.08 0.16 -7.56
CA PRO A 194 10.13 1.61 -7.76
C PRO A 194 8.80 2.28 -8.11
N LEU A 195 7.81 1.59 -8.68
CA LEU A 195 6.49 2.21 -8.93
C LEU A 195 5.83 2.78 -7.67
N HIS A 196 6.19 2.29 -6.48
CA HIS A 196 5.68 2.83 -5.21
C HIS A 196 6.17 4.26 -4.90
N THR A 197 7.19 4.77 -5.60
CA THR A 197 7.74 6.10 -5.30
C THR A 197 6.89 7.24 -5.85
N VAL A 198 6.15 7.02 -6.95
CA VAL A 198 5.43 8.09 -7.65
C VAL A 198 4.30 8.68 -6.80
N ARG A 199 3.92 9.92 -7.10
CA ARG A 199 2.91 10.66 -6.31
C ARG A 199 1.51 10.05 -6.45
N SER A 200 1.13 9.71 -7.69
CA SER A 200 -0.17 9.15 -8.08
C SER A 200 -0.38 7.67 -7.74
N LEU A 201 0.33 7.16 -6.72
CA LEU A 201 0.27 5.74 -6.33
C LEU A 201 -1.16 5.28 -6.00
N SER A 202 -1.97 6.14 -5.40
CA SER A 202 -3.37 5.89 -5.03
C SER A 202 -4.23 5.34 -6.16
N LEU A 203 -3.96 5.76 -7.41
CA LEU A 203 -4.73 5.34 -8.58
C LEU A 203 -4.56 3.87 -8.96
N PHE A 204 -3.42 3.27 -8.63
CA PHE A 204 -3.06 1.93 -9.12
C PHE A 204 -2.45 1.01 -8.05
N HIS A 205 -2.44 1.43 -6.79
CA HIS A 205 -1.81 0.69 -5.69
C HIS A 205 -2.37 -0.71 -5.50
N ALA A 206 -3.69 -0.88 -5.56
CA ALA A 206 -4.30 -2.20 -5.37
C ALA A 206 -3.81 -3.21 -6.43
N GLN A 207 -3.70 -2.76 -7.69
CA GLN A 207 -3.19 -3.56 -8.81
C GLN A 207 -1.69 -3.86 -8.65
N LEU A 208 -0.92 -2.89 -8.12
CA LEU A 208 0.50 -3.06 -7.85
C LEU A 208 0.74 -4.05 -6.70
N ALA A 209 0.07 -3.88 -5.57
CA ALA A 209 0.11 -4.76 -4.41
C ALA A 209 -0.24 -6.20 -4.82
N TYR A 210 -1.31 -6.38 -5.61
CA TYR A 210 -1.65 -7.68 -6.18
C TYR A 210 -0.48 -8.27 -6.98
N CYS A 211 0.16 -7.51 -7.87
CA CYS A 211 1.33 -8.00 -8.62
C CYS A 211 2.49 -8.41 -7.71
N ILE A 212 2.75 -7.68 -6.63
CA ILE A 212 3.80 -8.00 -5.65
C ILE A 212 3.48 -9.31 -4.94
N VAL A 213 2.28 -9.45 -4.38
CA VAL A 213 1.82 -10.66 -3.69
C VAL A 213 1.89 -11.88 -4.63
N GLN A 214 1.43 -11.76 -5.88
CA GLN A 214 1.52 -12.84 -6.86
C GLN A 214 2.97 -13.28 -7.14
N PHE A 215 3.94 -12.36 -7.09
CA PHE A 215 5.36 -12.74 -7.22
C PHE A 215 5.85 -13.55 -6.02
N LEU A 216 5.42 -13.19 -4.81
CA LEU A 216 5.84 -13.84 -3.57
C LEU A 216 5.22 -15.24 -3.44
N GLU A 217 3.97 -15.42 -3.86
CA GLU A 217 3.33 -16.75 -3.93
C GLU A 217 4.07 -17.70 -4.89
N LYS A 218 4.65 -17.16 -5.98
CA LYS A 218 5.43 -17.97 -6.95
C LYS A 218 6.82 -18.32 -6.45
N ASP A 219 7.48 -17.42 -5.72
CA ASP A 219 8.83 -17.62 -5.21
C ASP A 219 9.04 -16.85 -3.89
N PRO A 220 8.83 -17.50 -2.73
CA PRO A 220 8.99 -16.89 -1.41
C PRO A 220 10.41 -16.37 -1.12
N SER A 221 11.42 -16.78 -1.88
CA SER A 221 12.78 -16.24 -1.71
C SER A 221 12.88 -14.75 -2.08
N LEU A 222 11.88 -14.21 -2.77
CA LEU A 222 11.78 -12.80 -3.17
C LEU A 222 11.22 -11.90 -2.07
N THR A 223 10.72 -12.44 -0.96
CA THR A 223 10.09 -11.62 0.10
C THR A 223 11.07 -10.65 0.75
N GLU A 224 12.28 -11.10 1.07
CA GLU A 224 13.29 -10.24 1.68
C GLU A 224 13.64 -9.01 0.81
N PRO A 225 14.01 -9.14 -0.49
CA PRO A 225 14.29 -7.98 -1.32
C PRO A 225 13.07 -7.07 -1.53
N VAL A 226 11.85 -7.62 -1.58
CA VAL A 226 10.61 -6.82 -1.67
C VAL A 226 10.41 -5.97 -0.43
N ILE A 227 10.39 -6.58 0.77
CA ILE A 227 10.20 -5.86 2.02
C ILE A 227 11.29 -4.81 2.23
N ARG A 228 12.56 -5.15 1.96
CA ARG A 228 13.66 -4.17 2.04
C ARG A 228 13.49 -3.03 1.03
N GLY A 229 12.96 -3.32 -0.15
CA GLY A 229 12.61 -2.33 -1.17
C GLY A 229 11.53 -1.35 -0.69
N LEU A 230 10.43 -1.87 -0.15
CA LEU A 230 9.34 -1.07 0.42
C LEU A 230 9.84 -0.21 1.59
N MET A 231 10.64 -0.79 2.50
CA MET A 231 11.23 -0.05 3.63
C MET A 231 12.15 1.08 3.17
N LYS A 232 12.89 0.89 2.06
CA LYS A 232 13.75 1.93 1.48
C LYS A 232 12.93 3.10 0.95
N PHE A 233 11.75 2.83 0.39
CA PHE A 233 10.85 3.81 -0.20
C PHE A 233 9.72 4.26 0.74
N TRP A 234 9.84 3.97 2.04
CA TRP A 234 8.81 4.29 3.02
C TRP A 234 8.42 5.79 2.97
N PRO A 235 7.13 6.12 2.77
CA PRO A 235 6.67 7.50 2.70
C PRO A 235 6.92 8.25 4.01
N LYS A 236 7.49 9.45 3.93
CA LYS A 236 7.77 10.30 5.12
C LYS A 236 6.94 11.58 5.16
N THR A 237 6.35 11.96 4.03
CA THR A 237 5.67 13.25 3.84
C THR A 237 4.20 13.10 3.46
N CYS A 238 3.73 11.89 3.14
CA CYS A 238 2.35 11.63 2.75
C CYS A 238 1.78 10.48 3.60
N SER A 239 0.89 10.83 4.53
CA SER A 239 0.26 9.86 5.44
C SER A 239 -0.65 8.86 4.71
N GLN A 240 -1.32 9.29 3.63
CA GLN A 240 -2.16 8.40 2.83
C GLN A 240 -1.32 7.28 2.20
N LYS A 241 -0.18 7.61 1.59
CA LYS A 241 0.76 6.60 1.08
C LYS A 241 1.30 5.70 2.19
N GLU A 242 1.55 6.24 3.38
CA GLU A 242 1.98 5.42 4.52
C GLU A 242 0.92 4.40 4.94
N VAL A 243 -0.37 4.79 4.94
CA VAL A 243 -1.49 3.85 5.17
C VAL A 243 -1.57 2.79 4.08
N MET A 244 -1.33 3.16 2.81
CA MET A 244 -1.32 2.21 1.69
C MET A 244 -0.18 1.19 1.80
N PHE A 245 1.04 1.64 2.13
CA PHE A 245 2.18 0.75 2.40
C PHE A 245 1.91 -0.20 3.56
N LEU A 246 1.27 0.28 4.63
CA LEU A 246 0.81 -0.59 5.72
C LEU A 246 -0.26 -1.59 5.27
N GLY A 247 -1.09 -1.22 4.30
CA GLY A 247 -2.04 -2.14 3.66
C GLY A 247 -1.34 -3.26 2.92
N GLU A 248 -0.48 -2.90 1.98
CA GLU A 248 0.28 -3.86 1.16
C GLU A 248 1.17 -4.77 2.01
N LEU A 249 1.83 -4.22 3.04
CA LEU A 249 2.63 -5.02 3.95
C LEU A 249 1.82 -6.08 4.70
N GLU A 250 0.56 -5.79 5.07
CA GLU A 250 -0.29 -6.79 5.70
C GLU A 250 -0.60 -7.93 4.71
N GLU A 251 -0.98 -7.60 3.46
CA GLU A 251 -1.23 -8.60 2.41
C GLU A 251 0.01 -9.46 2.11
N ILE A 252 1.22 -8.87 2.14
CA ILE A 252 2.47 -9.61 2.00
C ILE A 252 2.71 -10.54 3.19
N LEU A 253 2.41 -10.09 4.41
CA LEU A 253 2.57 -10.91 5.61
C LEU A 253 1.55 -12.05 5.68
N ASP A 254 0.38 -11.94 5.04
CA ASP A 254 -0.59 -13.05 4.97
C ASP A 254 -0.09 -14.25 4.16
N VAL A 255 0.84 -14.03 3.22
CA VAL A 255 1.42 -15.08 2.38
C VAL A 255 2.89 -15.41 2.72
N ILE A 256 3.47 -14.77 3.73
CA ILE A 256 4.89 -14.96 4.06
C ILE A 256 5.14 -16.33 4.70
N GLU A 257 6.20 -17.02 4.31
CA GLU A 257 6.64 -18.20 5.07
C GLU A 257 7.34 -17.79 6.37
N PRO A 258 7.17 -18.53 7.49
CA PRO A 258 7.86 -18.24 8.74
C PRO A 258 9.39 -18.15 8.59
N SER A 259 9.96 -18.96 7.70
CA SER A 259 11.41 -18.96 7.38
C SER A 259 11.90 -17.63 6.79
N GLN A 260 11.06 -16.94 6.02
CA GLN A 260 11.36 -15.64 5.44
C GLN A 260 11.06 -14.51 6.43
N PHE A 261 10.00 -14.65 7.23
CA PHE A 261 9.62 -13.69 8.26
C PHE A 261 10.76 -13.42 9.25
N VAL A 262 11.45 -14.46 9.71
CA VAL A 262 12.60 -14.35 10.64
C VAL A 262 13.71 -13.44 10.11
N LYS A 263 13.88 -13.33 8.78
CA LYS A 263 14.91 -12.48 8.16
C LYS A 263 14.54 -11.00 8.13
N ILE A 264 13.23 -10.68 8.18
CA ILE A 264 12.70 -9.33 8.01
C ILE A 264 12.01 -8.77 9.25
N GLN A 265 11.73 -9.59 10.27
CA GLN A 265 11.01 -9.19 11.48
C GLN A 265 11.63 -7.97 12.17
N GLU A 266 12.95 -7.91 12.35
CA GLU A 266 13.59 -6.80 13.04
C GLU A 266 13.39 -5.45 12.33
N PRO A 267 13.77 -5.29 11.05
CA PRO A 267 13.56 -4.01 10.35
C PRO A 267 12.07 -3.68 10.19
N LEU A 268 11.22 -4.68 9.96
CA LEU A 268 9.77 -4.50 9.85
C LEU A 268 9.17 -3.93 11.14
N PHE A 269 9.41 -4.57 12.29
CA PHE A 269 8.83 -4.13 13.56
C PHE A 269 9.47 -2.84 14.08
N LYS A 270 10.73 -2.55 13.74
CA LYS A 270 11.32 -1.23 13.97
C LYS A 270 10.57 -0.13 13.20
N GLN A 271 10.05 -0.43 12.01
CA GLN A 271 9.23 0.50 11.25
C GLN A 271 7.81 0.58 11.81
N LEU A 272 7.15 -0.55 12.09
CA LEU A 272 5.82 -0.57 12.71
C LEU A 272 5.79 0.17 14.06
N ALA A 273 6.84 0.07 14.88
CA ALA A 273 6.96 0.82 16.13
C ALA A 273 6.88 2.35 15.91
N LYS A 274 7.43 2.85 14.80
CA LYS A 274 7.32 4.26 14.41
C LYS A 274 5.91 4.59 13.94
N CYS A 275 5.29 3.73 13.13
CA CYS A 275 3.93 3.93 12.63
C CYS A 275 2.90 3.96 13.77
N VAL A 276 3.01 3.06 14.74
CA VAL A 276 2.19 3.05 15.97
C VAL A 276 2.43 4.30 16.81
N SER A 277 3.66 4.83 16.80
CA SER A 277 4.01 6.09 17.46
C SER A 277 3.63 7.34 16.66
N SER A 278 3.04 7.19 15.47
CA SER A 278 2.70 8.32 14.62
C SER A 278 1.62 9.18 15.30
N PRO A 279 1.75 10.52 15.29
CA PRO A 279 0.68 11.40 15.77
C PRO A 279 -0.55 11.38 14.84
N HIS A 280 -0.39 10.88 13.61
CA HIS A 280 -1.46 10.77 12.63
C HIS A 280 -2.31 9.54 12.89
N PHE A 281 -3.56 9.74 13.32
CA PHE A 281 -4.39 8.66 13.83
C PHE A 281 -4.63 7.53 12.82
N GLN A 282 -4.83 7.84 11.52
CA GLN A 282 -5.06 6.79 10.50
C GLN A 282 -3.85 5.87 10.33
N VAL A 283 -2.63 6.40 10.48
CA VAL A 283 -1.39 5.61 10.37
C VAL A 283 -1.25 4.70 11.59
N ALA A 284 -1.43 5.27 12.79
CA ALA A 284 -1.36 4.51 14.04
C ALA A 284 -2.44 3.43 14.12
N GLU A 285 -3.68 3.76 13.75
CA GLU A 285 -4.80 2.81 13.71
C GLU A 285 -4.52 1.66 12.72
N ARG A 286 -4.12 1.99 11.49
CA ARG A 286 -3.82 0.98 10.47
C ARG A 286 -2.71 0.02 10.90
N ALA A 287 -1.66 0.53 11.56
CA ALA A 287 -0.57 -0.29 12.08
C ALA A 287 -1.01 -1.17 13.27
N LEU A 288 -1.86 -0.65 14.16
CA LEU A 288 -2.38 -1.41 15.30
C LEU A 288 -3.34 -2.52 14.89
N TYR A 289 -3.99 -2.42 13.73
CA TYR A 289 -4.86 -3.48 13.22
C TYR A 289 -4.13 -4.76 12.79
N TYR A 290 -2.80 -4.75 12.69
CA TYR A 290 -2.02 -5.97 12.44
C TYR A 290 -2.25 -7.02 13.54
N TRP A 291 -2.57 -6.60 14.76
CA TRP A 291 -2.88 -7.51 15.88
C TRP A 291 -4.27 -8.16 15.79
N ASN A 292 -5.11 -7.77 14.83
CA ASN A 292 -6.39 -8.44 14.56
C ASN A 292 -6.24 -9.59 13.57
N ASN A 293 -5.12 -9.65 12.85
CA ASN A 293 -4.86 -10.69 11.88
C ASN A 293 -4.28 -11.92 12.58
N GLU A 294 -5.02 -13.04 12.54
CA GLU A 294 -4.66 -14.28 13.24
C GLU A 294 -3.30 -14.84 12.79
N TYR A 295 -2.99 -14.74 11.48
CA TYR A 295 -1.74 -15.27 10.95
C TYR A 295 -0.55 -14.42 11.41
N ILE A 296 -0.64 -13.10 11.29
CA ILE A 296 0.39 -12.18 11.79
C ILE A 296 0.59 -12.35 13.29
N MET A 297 -0.50 -12.52 14.06
CA MET A 297 -0.43 -12.79 15.49
C MET A 297 0.33 -14.08 15.81
N SER A 298 0.11 -15.15 15.04
CA SER A 298 0.85 -16.41 15.22
C SER A 298 2.35 -16.24 14.97
N LEU A 299 2.74 -15.49 13.93
CA LEU A 299 4.14 -15.17 13.64
C LEU A 299 4.79 -14.32 14.75
N ILE A 300 4.03 -13.38 15.33
CA ILE A 300 4.47 -12.56 16.46
C ILE A 300 4.69 -13.41 17.70
N GLU A 301 3.80 -14.36 17.99
CA GLU A 301 3.89 -15.23 19.16
C GLU A 301 5.15 -16.10 19.12
N GLU A 302 5.40 -16.76 17.98
CA GLU A 302 6.57 -17.61 17.75
C GLU A 302 7.90 -16.83 17.88
N ASN A 303 7.88 -15.53 17.58
CA ASN A 303 9.06 -14.66 17.56
C ASN A 303 9.03 -13.56 18.64
N SER A 304 8.22 -13.75 19.69
CA SER A 304 7.95 -12.75 20.72
C SER A 304 9.22 -12.23 21.41
N ASN A 305 10.23 -13.09 21.57
CA ASN A 305 11.51 -12.73 22.18
C ASN A 305 12.26 -11.59 21.46
N VAL A 306 12.05 -11.43 20.15
CA VAL A 306 12.68 -10.37 19.36
C VAL A 306 11.72 -9.20 19.16
N ILE A 307 10.45 -9.48 18.89
CA ILE A 307 9.45 -8.47 18.52
C ILE A 307 9.02 -7.63 19.72
N LEU A 308 8.76 -8.27 20.87
CA LEU A 308 8.25 -7.58 22.05
C LEU A 308 9.19 -6.46 22.54
N PRO A 309 10.51 -6.68 22.71
CA PRO A 309 11.43 -5.61 23.10
C PRO A 309 11.44 -4.40 22.14
N ILE A 310 11.28 -4.64 20.83
CA ILE A 310 11.26 -3.58 19.81
C ILE A 310 9.99 -2.73 19.94
N MET A 311 8.84 -3.37 20.10
CA MET A 311 7.53 -2.70 20.11
C MET A 311 7.20 -2.06 21.45
N PHE A 312 7.67 -2.64 22.57
CA PHE A 312 7.24 -2.30 23.92
C PHE A 312 7.38 -0.81 24.25
N SER A 313 8.55 -0.23 23.99
CA SER A 313 8.83 1.18 24.31
C SER A 313 7.85 2.15 23.64
N SER A 314 7.50 1.87 22.37
CA SER A 314 6.59 2.68 21.57
C SER A 314 5.15 2.54 22.07
N LEU A 315 4.67 1.31 22.25
CA LEU A 315 3.32 1.05 22.76
C LEU A 315 3.11 1.64 24.17
N TYR A 316 4.07 1.42 25.07
CA TYR A 316 3.96 1.88 26.45
C TYR A 316 3.94 3.42 26.54
N ARG A 317 4.69 4.13 25.69
CA ARG A 317 4.63 5.60 25.59
C ARG A 317 3.25 6.07 25.09
N ILE A 318 2.78 5.52 23.97
CA ILE A 318 1.55 5.94 23.30
C ILE A 318 0.31 5.68 24.17
N SER A 319 0.30 4.62 24.97
CA SER A 319 -0.79 4.35 25.93
C SER A 319 -1.03 5.45 26.98
N LYS A 320 -0.06 6.36 27.17
CA LYS A 320 -0.11 7.46 28.14
C LYS A 320 -0.20 8.84 27.51
N GLU A 321 0.43 9.01 26.35
CA GLU A 321 0.70 10.34 25.77
C GLU A 321 -0.12 10.63 24.50
N HIS A 322 -0.81 9.65 23.91
CA HIS A 322 -1.53 9.87 22.65
C HIS A 322 -2.83 10.65 22.84
N TRP A 323 -3.06 11.65 21.98
CA TRP A 323 -4.19 12.58 22.08
C TRP A 323 -5.54 11.92 21.74
N ASN A 324 -5.56 10.93 20.84
CA ASN A 324 -6.77 10.21 20.42
C ASN A 324 -7.05 9.01 21.34
N PRO A 325 -8.18 8.99 22.09
CA PRO A 325 -8.52 7.89 22.99
C PRO A 325 -8.77 6.54 22.31
N ALA A 326 -9.21 6.53 21.04
CA ALA A 326 -9.44 5.28 20.30
C ALA A 326 -8.12 4.53 20.05
N ILE A 327 -7.07 5.27 19.67
CA ILE A 327 -5.71 4.73 19.51
C ILE A 327 -5.19 4.21 20.84
N VAL A 328 -5.38 4.96 21.93
CA VAL A 328 -5.00 4.53 23.28
C VAL A 328 -5.67 3.19 23.64
N ALA A 329 -6.96 3.02 23.35
CA ALA A 329 -7.66 1.76 23.58
C ALA A 329 -7.11 0.60 22.74
N LEU A 330 -6.82 0.82 21.45
CA LEU A 330 -6.17 -0.18 20.60
C LEU A 330 -4.80 -0.59 21.14
N VAL A 331 -3.99 0.37 21.58
CA VAL A 331 -2.68 0.10 22.20
C VAL A 331 -2.82 -0.72 23.46
N TYR A 332 -3.83 -0.47 24.31
CA TYR A 332 -4.06 -1.30 25.50
C TYR A 332 -4.40 -2.75 25.13
N ASN A 333 -5.19 -2.97 24.09
CA ASN A 333 -5.49 -4.32 23.60
C ASN A 333 -4.21 -5.02 23.13
N VAL A 334 -3.36 -4.32 22.38
CA VAL A 334 -2.07 -4.84 21.92
C VAL A 334 -1.13 -5.16 23.09
N LEU A 335 -1.02 -4.28 24.08
CA LEU A 335 -0.23 -4.51 25.29
C LEU A 335 -0.74 -5.72 26.09
N LYS A 336 -2.07 -5.88 26.18
CA LYS A 336 -2.68 -7.05 26.81
C LYS A 336 -2.31 -8.33 26.09
N ALA A 337 -2.42 -8.36 24.75
CA ALA A 337 -2.03 -9.51 23.95
C ALA A 337 -0.55 -9.89 24.15
N PHE A 338 0.35 -8.91 24.17
CA PHE A 338 1.76 -9.16 24.45
C PHE A 338 2.04 -9.69 25.87
N MET A 339 1.28 -9.22 26.86
CA MET A 339 1.39 -9.73 28.23
C MET A 339 0.90 -11.17 28.34
N GLU A 340 -0.15 -11.55 27.60
CA GLU A 340 -0.66 -12.92 27.53
C GLU A 340 0.33 -13.86 26.83
N MET A 341 1.01 -13.39 25.78
CA MET A 341 2.05 -14.16 25.06
C MET A 341 3.30 -14.43 25.90
N ASN A 342 3.86 -13.41 26.55
CA ASN A 342 5.10 -13.56 27.34
C ASN A 342 5.12 -12.62 28.55
N SER A 343 4.42 -13.03 29.61
CA SER A 343 4.27 -12.25 30.84
C SER A 343 5.60 -11.92 31.55
N ALA A 344 6.56 -12.85 31.53
CA ALA A 344 7.85 -12.67 32.20
C ALA A 344 8.68 -11.57 31.53
N MET A 345 8.80 -11.61 30.20
CA MET A 345 9.52 -10.59 29.44
C MET A 345 8.81 -9.24 29.50
N PHE A 346 7.48 -9.24 29.46
CA PHE A 346 6.69 -8.01 29.59
C PHE A 346 6.94 -7.29 30.92
N ASP A 347 6.99 -8.05 32.02
CA ASP A 347 7.31 -7.54 33.36
C ASP A 347 8.73 -6.95 33.43
N GLU A 348 9.71 -7.63 32.85
CA GLU A 348 11.10 -7.19 32.80
C GLU A 348 11.26 -5.88 32.00
N LEU A 349 10.65 -5.81 30.81
CA LEU A 349 10.67 -4.61 29.98
C LEU A 349 9.96 -3.43 30.65
N THR A 350 8.86 -3.69 31.38
CA THR A 350 8.16 -2.67 32.17
C THR A 350 9.06 -2.11 33.27
N ALA A 351 9.76 -2.96 34.00
CA ALA A 351 10.70 -2.55 35.05
C ALA A 351 11.86 -1.72 34.46
N THR A 352 12.44 -2.20 33.36
CA THR A 352 13.56 -1.56 32.65
C THR A 352 13.15 -0.17 32.15
N TYR A 353 12.01 -0.07 31.45
CA TYR A 353 11.49 1.20 30.94
C TYR A 353 11.20 2.23 32.05
N LYS A 354 10.62 1.80 33.19
CA LYS A 354 10.41 2.67 34.36
C LYS A 354 11.74 3.18 34.91
N SER A 355 12.76 2.29 35.00
CA SER A 355 14.09 2.65 35.50
C SER A 355 14.82 3.64 34.58
N ASP A 356 14.73 3.45 33.26
CA ASP A 356 15.36 4.33 32.28
C ASP A 356 14.70 5.71 32.24
N ARG A 357 13.37 5.78 32.35
CA ARG A 357 12.65 7.06 32.50
C ARG A 357 13.04 7.82 33.76
N GLN A 358 13.25 7.13 34.88
CA GLN A 358 13.73 7.77 36.11
C GLN A 358 15.15 8.29 35.96
N ARG A 359 16.03 7.55 35.29
CA ARG A 359 17.40 8.00 34.99
C ARG A 359 17.41 9.22 34.06
N LEU A 360 16.62 9.20 32.99
CA LEU A 360 16.49 10.32 32.06
C LEU A 360 15.93 11.58 32.73
N SER A 361 14.94 11.43 33.62
CA SER A 361 14.38 12.53 34.40
C SER A 361 15.41 13.15 35.36
N LYS A 362 16.21 12.32 36.04
CA LYS A 362 17.30 12.79 36.91
C LYS A 362 18.40 13.49 36.12
N ALA A 363 18.85 12.92 35.00
CA ALA A 363 19.87 13.51 34.14
C ALA A 363 19.41 14.85 33.51
N ALA A 364 18.12 14.97 33.15
CA ALA A 364 17.54 16.23 32.67
C ALA A 364 17.42 17.29 33.78
N GLY A 365 17.19 16.87 35.03
CA GLY A 365 17.24 17.75 36.20
C GLY A 365 18.66 18.26 36.48
N GLU A 366 19.64 17.36 36.46
CA GLU A 366 21.06 17.66 36.70
C GLU A 366 21.65 18.57 35.61
N THR A 367 21.32 18.35 34.33
CA THR A 367 21.76 19.23 33.22
C THR A 367 21.10 20.61 33.24
N ASN A 368 19.85 20.73 33.70
CA ASN A 368 19.20 22.03 33.92
C ASN A 368 19.79 22.77 35.15
N GLU A 369 20.20 22.06 36.19
CA GLU A 369 20.93 22.63 37.33
C GLU A 369 22.36 23.05 36.95
N GLU A 370 23.08 22.29 36.12
CA GLU A 370 24.42 22.66 35.64
C GLU A 370 24.39 23.84 34.64
N THR A 371 23.40 23.90 33.74
CA THR A 371 23.24 25.04 32.83
C THR A 371 22.75 26.30 33.57
N SER A 372 21.88 26.15 34.58
CA SER A 372 21.51 27.25 35.49
C SER A 372 22.69 27.69 36.38
N GLY A 373 23.51 26.76 36.85
CA GLY A 373 24.72 27.03 37.64
C GLY A 373 25.83 27.72 36.82
N THR A 374 25.94 27.41 35.52
CA THR A 374 26.90 28.06 34.62
C THR A 374 26.43 29.47 34.23
N LEU A 375 25.11 29.71 34.08
CA LEU A 375 24.54 31.05 33.93
C LEU A 375 24.60 31.87 35.24
N GLY A 376 24.60 31.22 36.41
CA GLY A 376 24.79 31.85 37.70
C GLY A 376 26.22 32.33 37.98
N SER A 377 27.23 31.73 37.33
CA SER A 377 28.64 32.13 37.48
C SER A 377 29.04 33.37 36.65
N LEU A 378 28.20 33.78 35.69
CA LEU A 378 28.38 34.99 34.87
C LEU A 378 27.60 36.21 35.39
N ARG A 379 26.96 36.12 36.56
CA ARG A 379 26.29 37.26 37.24
C ARG A 379 26.72 37.36 38.70
N LEU A 380 28.01 37.48 38.95
CA LEU A 380 28.56 38.04 40.20
C LEU A 380 29.14 39.43 39.93
N GLY A 381 28.24 40.32 39.51
CA GLY A 381 28.44 41.76 39.47
C GLY A 381 27.06 42.37 39.64
N GLU A 382 26.86 43.10 40.74
CA GLU A 382 25.67 43.91 41.03
C GLU A 382 24.40 43.16 41.48
N SER A 383 24.24 43.01 42.80
CA SER A 383 23.32 43.88 43.56
C SER A 383 22.99 43.27 44.93
N ARG A 384 23.34 44.04 45.96
CA ARG A 384 22.76 43.95 47.31
C ARG A 384 21.27 44.31 47.26
N PHE A 385 20.56 43.89 48.29
CA PHE A 385 19.15 44.15 48.66
C PHE A 385 18.12 43.16 48.10
N PHE A 386 17.76 42.13 48.88
CA PHE A 386 16.54 42.16 49.71
C PHE A 386 16.42 40.90 50.63
N CYS A 387 16.13 41.15 51.92
CA CYS A 387 15.64 40.29 53.01
C CYS A 387 15.07 38.90 52.63
N GLU A 388 15.57 37.78 53.17
CA GLU A 388 15.29 37.16 54.49
C GLU A 388 13.95 36.40 54.64
N THR A 389 14.04 35.28 55.39
CA THR A 389 13.02 34.26 55.79
C THR A 389 12.71 33.23 54.69
N TRP A 390 12.98 31.93 54.84
CA TRP A 390 12.43 30.98 55.84
C TRP A 390 13.42 29.85 56.23
N GLY A 391 13.42 29.47 57.52
CA GLY A 391 14.16 28.34 58.12
C GLY A 391 13.56 26.97 57.76
N SER A 392 14.33 25.87 57.69
CA SER A 392 14.96 25.06 58.75
C SER A 392 14.24 23.71 58.95
N HIS A 393 14.98 22.64 58.64
CA HIS A 393 15.01 21.29 59.23
C HIS A 393 13.74 20.46 59.46
N LYS A 394 13.77 19.21 58.95
CA LYS A 394 13.76 18.00 59.80
C LYS A 394 14.21 16.73 59.05
N GLN A 395 14.95 15.91 59.79
CA GLN A 395 15.55 14.62 59.45
C GLN A 395 14.99 13.60 60.46
N SER A 396 14.66 12.36 60.04
CA SER A 396 14.97 11.08 60.74
C SER A 396 14.04 9.89 60.37
N GLU A 397 14.66 8.86 59.81
CA GLU A 397 14.63 7.40 60.16
C GLU A 397 13.37 6.51 60.10
N GLY A 398 13.52 5.37 59.39
CA GLY A 398 13.30 4.03 59.95
C GLY A 398 12.14 3.17 59.41
N TYR A 399 12.43 2.16 58.57
CA TYR A 399 12.22 0.70 58.80
C TYR A 399 12.37 -0.12 57.50
N CYS A 400 13.21 -1.16 57.57
CA CYS A 400 13.41 -2.18 56.54
C CYS A 400 12.65 -3.44 56.95
N MET A 401 11.62 -3.85 56.19
CA MET A 401 11.06 -5.20 56.20
C MET A 401 10.51 -5.60 54.81
N SER A 402 10.97 -6.78 54.35
CA SER A 402 10.43 -7.66 53.28
C SER A 402 10.01 -7.05 51.93
N SER A 403 11.01 -6.66 51.12
CA SER A 403 10.85 -6.13 49.75
C SER A 403 10.21 -7.08 48.72
N SER A 404 10.19 -8.40 48.95
CA SER A 404 9.77 -9.39 47.94
C SER A 404 8.24 -9.57 47.88
N LEU A 405 7.58 -9.71 49.03
CA LEU A 405 6.12 -9.90 49.14
C LEU A 405 5.33 -8.62 48.87
N VAL A 406 5.91 -7.45 49.17
CA VAL A 406 5.32 -6.14 48.86
C VAL A 406 5.39 -5.85 47.35
N SER A 407 6.42 -6.34 46.66
CA SER A 407 6.58 -6.24 45.21
C SER A 407 5.53 -7.08 44.46
N GLU A 408 5.30 -8.33 44.86
CA GLU A 408 4.28 -9.19 44.24
C GLU A 408 2.85 -8.66 44.44
N LYS A 409 2.48 -8.26 45.66
CA LYS A 409 1.16 -7.67 45.92
C LYS A 409 0.94 -6.35 45.17
N LYS A 410 2.01 -5.57 44.95
CA LYS A 410 1.93 -4.33 44.17
C LYS A 410 1.77 -4.62 42.68
N LYS A 411 2.48 -5.62 42.14
CA LYS A 411 2.29 -6.10 40.75
C LYS A 411 0.87 -6.64 40.53
N GLU A 412 0.35 -7.40 41.49
CA GLU A 412 -1.01 -7.95 41.45
C GLU A 412 -2.08 -6.86 41.47
N LYS A 413 -1.89 -5.83 42.32
CA LYS A 413 -2.79 -4.67 42.38
C LYS A 413 -2.71 -3.77 41.14
N GLU A 414 -1.53 -3.61 40.54
CA GLU A 414 -1.37 -2.90 39.25
C GLU A 414 -2.03 -3.68 38.10
N ARG A 415 -1.97 -5.02 38.13
CA ARG A 415 -2.68 -5.90 37.20
C ARG A 415 -4.19 -5.76 37.37
N GLU A 416 -4.70 -5.76 38.59
CA GLU A 416 -6.12 -5.52 38.90
C GLU A 416 -6.60 -4.13 38.49
N GLU A 417 -5.78 -3.07 38.63
CA GLU A 417 -6.12 -1.73 38.16
C GLU A 417 -6.17 -1.64 36.62
N LEU A 418 -5.28 -2.34 35.92
CA LEU A 418 -5.34 -2.48 34.47
C LEU A 418 -6.57 -3.28 34.04
N TRP A 419 -6.87 -4.40 34.71
CA TRP A 419 -8.07 -5.20 34.47
C TRP A 419 -9.36 -4.41 34.70
N LYS A 420 -9.44 -3.63 35.79
CA LYS A 420 -10.58 -2.74 36.04
C LYS A 420 -10.75 -1.66 34.99
N LYS A 421 -9.64 -1.07 34.51
CA LYS A 421 -9.70 -0.09 33.41
C LYS A 421 -10.13 -0.71 32.09
N LEU A 422 -9.74 -1.96 31.83
CA LEU A 422 -10.16 -2.74 30.67
C LEU A 422 -11.66 -3.08 30.72
N GLU A 423 -12.16 -3.58 31.85
CA GLU A 423 -13.60 -3.85 32.07
C GLU A 423 -14.45 -2.58 31.94
N ASP A 424 -14.01 -1.46 32.51
CA ASP A 424 -14.71 -0.17 32.39
C ASP A 424 -14.79 0.33 30.94
N LEU A 425 -13.80 -0.01 30.10
CA LEU A 425 -13.78 0.33 28.68
C LEU A 425 -14.67 -0.60 27.85
N GLU A 426 -14.75 -1.89 28.19
CA GLU A 426 -15.68 -2.85 27.57
C GLU A 426 -17.14 -2.52 27.92
N LEU A 427 -17.43 -2.14 29.17
CA LEU A 427 -18.78 -1.71 29.60
C LEU A 427 -19.26 -0.47 28.84
N LYS A 428 -18.36 0.48 28.60
CA LYS A 428 -18.62 1.68 27.79
C LYS A 428 -18.83 1.36 26.31
N ARG A 429 -18.31 0.23 25.82
CA ARG A 429 -18.51 -0.26 24.45
C ARG A 429 -19.87 -0.95 24.29
N GLY A 430 -20.32 -1.68 25.31
CA GLY A 430 -21.68 -2.23 25.41
C GLY A 430 -22.74 -1.12 25.39
N LEU A 431 -22.53 -0.06 26.18
CA LEU A 431 -23.44 1.10 26.24
C LEU A 431 -23.51 1.93 24.93
N ARG A 432 -22.52 1.84 24.03
CA ARG A 432 -22.56 2.52 22.72
C ARG A 432 -23.23 1.71 21.61
N ARG A 433 -23.42 0.39 21.77
CA ARG A 433 -24.13 -0.43 20.78
C ARG A 433 -25.65 -0.34 20.90
N ASP A 434 -26.17 0.02 22.07
CA ASP A 434 -27.62 0.16 22.32
C ASP A 434 -28.19 1.55 21.99
N GLY A 435 -27.38 2.42 21.37
CA GLY A 435 -27.77 3.76 20.93
C GLY A 435 -28.06 3.85 19.43
N ILE A 436 -28.77 2.88 18.86
CA ILE A 436 -29.39 3.05 17.53
C ILE A 436 -30.80 3.60 17.76
N ILE A 437 -31.05 4.85 17.34
CA ILE A 437 -32.41 5.34 17.09
C ILE A 437 -32.55 5.54 15.57
N PRO A 438 -33.61 5.01 14.94
CA PRO A 438 -33.78 5.01 13.49
C PRO A 438 -34.31 6.34 12.97
N THR A 439 -33.79 6.79 11.83
CA THR A 439 -34.57 7.28 10.67
C THR A 439 -33.66 7.38 9.46
#